data_AF-A0A430AXH5-F1
#
_entry.id   AF-A0A430AXH5-F1
#
_cell.length_a   1.000
_cell.length_b   1.000
_cell.length_c   1.000
_cell.angle_alpha   90.00
_cell.angle_beta   90.00
_cell.angle_gamma   90.00
#
_symmetry.space_group_name_H-M   'P 1'
#
loop_
_entity.id
_entity.type
_entity.pdbx_description
1 polymer ?
#
loop_
_entity_poly.entity_id
_entity_poly.type
_entity_poly.pdbx_seq_one_letter_code
_entity_poly.pdbx_strand_id
1 'polypeptide(L)'
;MDKNFYSNPIKLIWMARSNLLPPYLIVIWFLIVISLLTGNIFFDVVSFEKFDISNYFSASTTGLTFTLAIFTAERNVFKIDELKILAEHQGENDKYQGKALLELLGPFVFTSLIFLICGVIALIAPYIDIKISKFLTNILCQAYLDLLILGLFSLFNLVVTMLNDVYHAVKREKKK
;
A
#
# COMPACT_ATOMS: atom_id res chain seq x y z
N MET A 1 18.89 13.22 19.19
CA MET A 1 18.37 13.56 17.84
C MET A 1 19.47 13.31 16.81
N ASP A 2 19.13 13.09 15.53
CA ASP A 2 20.05 12.82 14.38
C ASP A 2 20.10 11.41 13.81
N LYS A 3 18.95 10.76 13.69
CA LYS A 3 18.69 9.96 12.48
C LYS A 3 17.37 10.44 11.90
N ASN A 4 17.45 11.26 10.86
CA ASN A 4 16.31 11.57 9.98
C ASN A 4 15.87 10.27 9.30
N PHE A 5 15.17 9.39 10.03
CA PHE A 5 14.65 8.13 9.48
C PHE A 5 13.64 8.38 8.36
N TYR A 6 13.00 9.55 8.40
CA TYR A 6 12.02 10.03 7.42
C TYR A 6 12.60 10.42 6.06
N SER A 7 13.93 10.44 5.88
CA SER A 7 14.52 10.82 4.59
C SER A 7 14.39 9.77 3.49
N ASN A 8 14.09 8.51 3.85
CA ASN A 8 13.98 7.41 2.88
C ASN A 8 12.67 6.62 3.07
N PRO A 9 11.70 6.74 2.14
CA PRO A 9 10.41 6.05 2.25
C PRO A 9 10.54 4.53 2.16
N ILE A 10 11.53 4.00 1.43
CA ILE A 10 11.77 2.55 1.33
C ILE A 10 12.24 2.01 2.69
N LYS A 11 13.10 2.75 3.38
CA LYS A 11 13.59 2.39 4.72
C LYS A 11 12.45 2.38 5.73
N LEU A 12 11.51 3.31 5.62
CA LEU A 12 10.32 3.39 6.45
C LEU A 12 9.41 2.16 6.24
N ILE A 13 9.12 1.80 4.98
CA ILE A 13 8.35 0.60 4.63
C ILE A 13 9.03 -0.65 5.19
N TRP A 14 10.35 -0.77 5.04
CA TRP A 14 11.11 -1.91 5.55
C TRP A 14 11.03 -2.04 7.09
N MET A 15 10.98 -0.92 7.81
CA MET A 15 10.82 -0.92 9.27
C MET A 15 9.40 -1.27 9.70
N ALA A 16 8.39 -0.85 8.94
CA ALA A 16 6.98 -1.16 9.18
C ALA A 16 6.50 -2.48 8.55
N ARG A 17 7.42 -3.28 8.00
CA ARG A 17 7.12 -4.48 7.19
C ARG A 17 6.19 -5.50 7.86
N SER A 18 6.18 -5.55 9.19
CA SER A 18 5.32 -6.44 9.97
C SER A 18 3.85 -6.03 9.99
N ASN A 19 3.53 -4.76 9.71
CA ASN A 19 2.17 -4.19 9.81
C ASN A 19 1.62 -3.69 8.46
N LEU A 20 2.28 -3.97 7.33
CA LEU A 20 1.85 -3.45 6.03
C LEU A 20 0.50 -4.04 5.58
N LEU A 21 0.37 -5.36 5.68
CA LEU A 21 -0.83 -6.12 5.32
C LEU A 21 -1.01 -7.28 6.29
N PRO A 22 -2.25 -7.56 6.73
CA PRO A 22 -2.53 -8.72 7.55
C PRO A 22 -2.34 -10.01 6.74
N PRO A 23 -1.92 -11.12 7.39
CA PRO A 23 -1.58 -12.36 6.69
C PRO A 23 -2.69 -12.91 5.78
N TYR A 24 -3.95 -12.74 6.16
CA TYR A 24 -5.07 -13.23 5.35
C TYR A 24 -5.18 -12.51 4.00
N LEU A 25 -4.94 -11.19 3.94
CA LEU A 25 -4.94 -10.45 2.67
C LEU A 25 -3.75 -10.85 1.79
N ILE A 26 -2.60 -11.14 2.39
CA ILE A 26 -1.42 -11.64 1.66
C ILE A 26 -1.73 -12.99 1.03
N VAL A 27 -2.36 -13.91 1.78
CA VAL A 27 -2.76 -15.22 1.25
C VAL A 27 -3.76 -15.08 0.10
N ILE A 28 -4.79 -14.23 0.25
CA ILE A 28 -5.77 -13.99 -0.81
C ILE A 28 -5.10 -13.39 -2.05
N TRP A 29 -4.21 -12.42 -1.86
CA TRP A 29 -3.46 -11.80 -2.96
C TRP A 29 -2.62 -12.85 -3.69
N PHE A 30 -1.89 -13.68 -2.95
CA PHE A 30 -1.06 -14.73 -3.52
C PHE A 30 -1.87 -15.77 -4.30
N LEU A 31 -3.06 -16.13 -3.82
CA LEU A 31 -3.98 -17.01 -4.55
C LEU A 31 -4.44 -16.37 -5.86
N ILE A 32 -4.75 -15.07 -5.87
CA ILE A 32 -5.11 -14.35 -7.09
C ILE A 32 -3.94 -14.34 -8.08
N VAL A 33 -2.73 -13.99 -7.63
CA VAL A 33 -1.51 -14.00 -8.45
C VAL A 33 -1.30 -15.38 -9.10
N ILE A 34 -1.37 -16.46 -8.32
CA ILE A 34 -1.21 -17.82 -8.85
C ILE A 34 -2.33 -18.17 -9.83
N SER A 35 -3.57 -17.81 -9.53
CA SER A 35 -4.72 -18.11 -10.40
C SER A 35 -4.60 -17.41 -11.76
N LEU A 36 -4.13 -16.16 -11.78
CA LEU A 36 -3.93 -15.39 -13.00
C LEU A 36 -2.74 -15.93 -13.79
N LEU A 37 -1.62 -16.23 -13.11
CA LEU A 37 -0.43 -16.82 -13.74
C LEU A 37 -0.76 -18.17 -14.37
N THR A 38 -1.45 -19.04 -13.64
CA THR A 38 -1.84 -20.37 -14.14
C THR A 38 -2.88 -20.29 -15.24
N GLY A 39 -3.87 -19.41 -15.10
CA GLY A 39 -4.89 -19.14 -16.11
C GLY A 39 -4.33 -18.59 -17.41
N ASN A 40 -3.25 -17.81 -17.35
CA ASN A 40 -2.57 -17.27 -18.53
C ASN A 40 -1.62 -18.29 -19.19
N ILE A 41 -0.82 -19.03 -18.41
CA ILE A 41 0.24 -19.90 -18.97
C ILE A 41 -0.29 -21.29 -19.35
N PHE A 42 -1.13 -21.91 -18.51
CA PHE A 42 -1.47 -23.33 -18.63
C PHE A 42 -2.86 -23.58 -19.22
N PHE A 43 -3.83 -22.70 -18.96
CA PHE A 43 -5.23 -22.94 -19.32
C PHE A 43 -5.75 -22.04 -20.44
N ASP A 44 -5.01 -20.99 -20.83
CA ASP A 44 -5.41 -19.99 -21.83
C ASP A 44 -6.80 -19.37 -21.57
N VAL A 45 -7.19 -19.29 -20.29
CA VAL A 45 -8.48 -18.73 -19.83
C VAL A 45 -8.35 -17.22 -19.61
N VAL A 46 -7.14 -16.73 -19.37
CA VAL A 46 -6.84 -15.32 -19.12
C VAL A 46 -5.95 -14.77 -20.24
N SER A 47 -6.50 -13.86 -21.04
CA SER A 47 -5.76 -13.16 -22.10
C SER A 47 -5.54 -11.69 -21.73
N PHE A 48 -4.28 -11.25 -21.81
CA PHE A 48 -3.88 -9.84 -21.62
C PHE A 48 -3.87 -9.03 -22.93
N GLU A 49 -4.33 -9.59 -24.05
CA GLU A 49 -4.28 -8.91 -25.36
C GLU A 49 -5.10 -7.61 -25.41
N LYS A 50 -6.16 -7.52 -24.61
CA LYS A 50 -7.00 -6.32 -24.50
C LYS A 50 -6.65 -5.46 -23.28
N PHE A 51 -5.63 -5.85 -22.52
CA PHE A 51 -5.27 -5.14 -21.31
C PHE A 51 -4.47 -3.88 -21.67
N ASP A 52 -5.08 -2.72 -21.45
CA ASP A 52 -4.41 -1.44 -21.62
C ASP A 52 -4.14 -0.82 -20.24
N ILE A 53 -2.86 -0.75 -19.88
CA ILE A 53 -2.34 -0.19 -18.62
C ILE A 53 -2.81 1.26 -18.45
N SER A 54 -2.92 2.01 -19.56
CA SER A 54 -3.25 3.44 -19.57
C SER A 54 -4.61 3.73 -18.95
N ASN A 55 -5.55 2.79 -19.07
CA ASN A 55 -6.89 2.90 -18.50
C ASN A 55 -6.90 2.94 -16.96
N TYR A 56 -5.82 2.53 -16.31
CA TYR A 56 -5.72 2.44 -14.86
C TYR A 56 -5.01 3.65 -14.22
N PHE A 57 -4.67 4.68 -15.01
CA PHE A 57 -4.15 5.93 -14.47
C PHE A 57 -5.12 6.58 -13.47
N SER A 58 -6.41 6.67 -13.83
CA SER A 58 -7.45 7.22 -12.94
C SER A 58 -7.63 6.41 -11.66
N ALA A 59 -7.55 5.08 -11.75
CA ALA A 59 -7.62 4.21 -10.56
C ALA A 59 -6.43 4.46 -9.63
N SER A 60 -5.24 4.64 -10.20
CA SER A 60 -4.00 4.90 -9.44
C SER A 60 -4.03 6.27 -8.76
N THR A 61 -4.46 7.33 -9.46
CA THR A 61 -4.60 8.66 -8.86
C THR A 61 -5.68 8.69 -7.78
N THR A 62 -6.80 8.00 -8.00
CA THR A 62 -7.84 7.84 -6.97
C THR A 62 -7.31 7.13 -5.73
N GLY A 63 -6.53 6.06 -5.89
CA GLY A 63 -5.88 5.35 -4.78
C GLY A 63 -4.95 6.25 -3.97
N LEU A 64 -4.16 7.11 -4.64
CA LEU A 64 -3.32 8.12 -3.99
C LEU A 64 -4.14 9.12 -3.18
N THR A 65 -5.16 9.72 -3.81
CA THR A 65 -6.03 10.71 -3.14
C THR A 65 -6.76 10.10 -1.96
N PHE A 66 -7.24 8.87 -2.09
CA PHE A 66 -7.94 8.19 -1.00
C PHE A 66 -6.99 7.83 0.15
N THR A 67 -5.76 7.39 -0.15
CA THR A 67 -4.74 7.15 0.88
C THR A 67 -4.45 8.42 1.69
N LEU A 68 -4.34 9.57 1.02
CA LEU A 68 -4.14 10.87 1.67
C LEU A 68 -5.36 11.31 2.50
N ALA A 69 -6.56 11.04 2.00
CA ALA A 69 -7.80 11.33 2.72
C ALA A 69 -7.90 10.51 4.01
N ILE A 70 -7.62 9.20 3.95
CA ILE A 70 -7.57 8.33 5.13
C ILE A 70 -6.48 8.82 6.09
N PHE A 71 -5.29 9.18 5.60
CA PHE A 71 -4.22 9.71 6.46
C PHE A 71 -4.66 10.97 7.21
N THR A 72 -5.36 11.87 6.52
CA THR A 72 -5.86 13.11 7.12
C THR A 72 -6.94 12.83 8.17
N ALA A 73 -7.83 11.88 7.88
CA ALA A 73 -8.82 11.42 8.85
C ALA A 73 -8.15 10.78 10.08
N GLU A 74 -7.20 9.87 9.87
CA GLU A 74 -6.42 9.18 10.92
C GLU A 74 -5.70 10.18 11.82
N ARG A 75 -4.99 11.14 11.22
CA ARG A 75 -4.29 12.20 11.97
C ARG A 75 -5.24 13.01 12.84
N ASN A 76 -6.50 13.16 12.45
CA ASN A 76 -7.50 13.89 13.23
C ASN A 76 -8.08 13.07 14.38
N VAL A 77 -7.94 11.75 14.36
CA VAL A 77 -8.29 10.86 15.48
C VAL A 77 -7.31 11.04 16.64
N PHE A 78 -6.02 11.21 16.33
CA PHE A 78 -4.96 11.36 17.33
C PHE A 78 -4.68 12.83 17.70
N LYS A 79 -4.48 13.10 18.99
CA LYS A 79 -3.95 14.41 19.42
C LYS A 79 -2.46 14.51 19.10
N ILE A 80 -1.97 15.73 18.86
CA ILE A 80 -0.54 15.97 18.60
C ILE A 80 0.34 15.42 19.73
N ASP A 81 -0.11 15.53 20.98
CA ASP A 81 0.66 15.04 22.13
C ASP A 81 0.71 13.50 22.16
N GLU A 82 -0.31 12.80 21.67
CA GLU A 82 -0.30 11.34 21.51
C GLU A 82 0.69 10.92 20.41
N LEU A 83 0.75 11.67 19.30
CA LEU A 83 1.73 11.43 18.24
C LEU A 83 3.17 11.66 18.71
N LYS A 84 3.41 12.65 19.59
CA LYS A 84 4.72 12.85 20.22
C LYS A 84 5.10 11.69 21.13
N ILE A 85 4.15 11.17 21.91
CA ILE A 85 4.37 9.98 22.73
C ILE A 85 4.76 8.80 21.84
N LEU A 86 4.09 8.59 20.70
CA LEU A 86 4.45 7.53 19.74
C LEU A 86 5.85 7.75 19.12
N ALA A 87 6.25 9.00 18.88
CA ALA A 87 7.57 9.35 18.35
C ALA A 87 8.69 9.14 19.37
N GLU A 88 8.39 9.36 20.66
CA GLU A 88 9.36 9.25 21.75
C GLU A 88 9.38 7.84 22.38
N HIS A 89 8.36 7.02 22.11
CA HIS A 89 8.25 5.67 22.64
C HIS A 89 9.38 4.77 22.12
N GLN A 90 9.99 4.03 23.03
CA GLN A 90 10.91 2.94 22.75
C GLN A 90 10.52 1.79 23.68
N GLY A 91 9.86 0.76 23.14
CA GLY A 91 9.54 -0.45 23.90
C GLY A 91 10.81 -1.21 24.30
N GLU A 92 10.71 -2.07 25.32
CA GLU A 92 11.84 -2.86 25.85
C GLU A 92 12.53 -3.72 24.77
N ASN A 93 11.81 -4.10 23.71
CA ASN A 93 12.30 -4.87 22.57
C ASN A 93 12.46 -4.05 21.27
N ASP A 94 12.28 -2.73 21.34
CA ASP A 94 12.36 -1.88 20.16
C ASP A 94 13.80 -1.42 19.92
N LYS A 95 14.32 -1.84 18.77
CA LYS A 95 15.67 -1.49 18.31
C LYS A 95 15.83 0.03 18.06
N TYR A 96 14.73 0.76 17.89
CA TYR A 96 14.73 2.18 17.55
C TYR A 96 13.58 2.91 18.25
N GLN A 97 13.87 4.08 18.81
CA GLN A 97 12.88 5.03 19.30
C GLN A 97 11.99 5.52 18.14
N GLY A 98 10.69 5.67 18.39
CA GLY A 98 9.71 6.14 17.41
C GLY A 98 9.19 5.07 16.46
N LYS A 99 9.51 3.79 16.70
CA LYS A 99 9.03 2.66 15.90
C LYS A 99 7.50 2.59 15.86
N ALA A 100 6.81 2.89 16.96
CA ALA A 100 5.34 2.90 17.01
C ALA A 100 4.74 3.91 16.02
N LEU A 101 5.33 5.11 15.91
CA LEU A 101 4.93 6.08 14.91
C LEU A 101 5.23 5.61 13.48
N LEU A 102 6.37 4.93 13.26
CA LEU A 102 6.70 4.37 11.95
C LEU A 102 5.74 3.25 11.54
N GLU A 103 5.28 2.42 12.49
CA GLU A 103 4.27 1.39 12.24
C GLU A 103 2.90 1.99 11.90
N LEU A 104 2.56 3.16 12.44
CA LEU A 104 1.37 3.92 12.06
C LEU A 104 1.50 4.49 10.63
N LEU A 105 2.63 5.11 10.30
CA LEU A 105 2.83 5.80 9.02
C LEU A 105 3.16 4.86 7.85
N GLY A 106 3.77 3.71 8.14
CA GLY A 106 4.26 2.76 7.15
C GLY A 106 3.22 2.30 6.13
N PRO A 107 2.05 1.83 6.57
CA PRO A 107 0.98 1.39 5.66
C PRO A 107 0.52 2.48 4.68
N PHE A 108 0.49 3.76 5.10
CA PHE A 108 0.12 4.88 4.23
C PHE A 108 1.19 5.13 3.16
N VAL A 109 2.46 5.16 3.56
CA VAL A 109 3.59 5.35 2.63
C VAL A 109 3.67 4.20 1.65
N PHE A 110 3.49 2.96 2.12
CA PHE A 110 3.47 1.76 1.28
C PHE A 110 2.37 1.81 0.23
N THR A 111 1.14 2.06 0.66
CA THR A 111 -0.02 2.13 -0.25
C THR A 111 0.14 3.27 -1.26
N SER A 112 0.60 4.44 -0.81
CA SER A 112 0.87 5.58 -1.69
C SER A 112 1.96 5.26 -2.72
N LEU A 113 3.03 4.56 -2.31
CA LEU A 113 4.12 4.20 -3.22
C LEU A 113 3.65 3.22 -4.30
N ILE A 114 2.82 2.25 -3.95
CA ILE A 114 2.24 1.31 -4.92
C ILE A 114 1.43 2.07 -5.98
N PHE A 115 0.49 2.92 -5.55
CA PHE A 115 -0.33 3.66 -6.50
C PHE A 115 0.46 4.71 -7.28
N LEU A 116 1.53 5.29 -6.71
CA LEU A 116 2.45 6.15 -7.45
C LEU A 116 3.13 5.37 -8.58
N ILE A 117 3.67 4.18 -8.30
CA ILE A 117 4.33 3.34 -9.30
C ILE A 117 3.32 2.95 -10.39
N CYS A 118 2.13 2.45 -10.02
CA CYS A 118 1.10 2.09 -10.97
C CYS A 118 0.63 3.28 -11.82
N GLY A 119 0.51 4.46 -11.21
CA GLY A 119 0.11 5.69 -11.90
C GLY A 119 1.18 6.19 -12.88
N VAL A 120 2.45 6.19 -12.47
CA VAL A 120 3.57 6.59 -13.35
C VAL A 120 3.69 5.63 -14.53
N ILE A 121 3.61 4.32 -14.30
CA ILE A 121 3.65 3.33 -15.38
C ILE A 121 2.47 3.54 -16.34
N ALA A 122 1.24 3.72 -15.83
CA ALA A 122 0.07 3.95 -16.67
C ALA A 122 0.13 5.26 -17.46
N LEU A 123 0.74 6.31 -16.90
CA LEU A 123 0.91 7.58 -17.59
C LEU A 123 1.93 7.49 -18.73
N ILE A 124 3.03 6.75 -18.53
CA ILE A 124 4.13 6.67 -19.48
C ILE A 124 3.90 5.58 -20.54
N ALA A 125 3.18 4.51 -20.20
CA ALA A 125 2.94 3.36 -21.09
C ALA A 125 2.49 3.72 -22.53
N PRO A 126 1.56 4.68 -22.75
CA PRO A 126 1.17 5.10 -24.11
C PRO A 126 2.31 5.63 -24.98
N TYR A 127 3.36 6.18 -24.36
CA TYR A 127 4.48 6.84 -25.04
C TYR A 127 5.64 5.88 -25.32
N ILE A 128 5.58 4.65 -24.83
CA ILE A 128 6.62 3.64 -25.01
C ILE A 128 6.19 2.71 -26.16
N ASP A 129 6.67 3.01 -27.37
CA ASP A 129 6.53 2.09 -28.51
C ASP A 129 7.80 1.24 -28.65
N ILE A 130 7.89 0.18 -27.84
CA ILE A 130 8.96 -0.82 -27.94
C ILE A 130 8.34 -2.10 -28.47
N LYS A 131 8.93 -2.65 -29.53
CA LYS A 131 8.58 -3.99 -30.06
C LYS A 131 9.06 -5.06 -29.09
N ILE A 132 8.22 -5.37 -28.12
CA ILE A 132 8.47 -6.39 -27.09
C ILE A 132 7.81 -7.71 -27.52
N SER A 133 8.38 -8.85 -27.12
CA SER A 133 7.78 -10.16 -27.37
C SER A 133 6.45 -10.31 -26.62
N LYS A 134 5.47 -11.01 -27.21
CA LYS A 134 4.15 -11.27 -26.59
C LYS A 134 4.27 -11.85 -25.19
N PHE A 135 5.25 -12.74 -24.98
CA PHE A 135 5.54 -13.34 -23.68
C PHE A 135 5.93 -12.27 -22.63
N LEU A 136 6.84 -11.37 -22.99
CA LEU A 136 7.28 -10.32 -22.07
C LEU A 136 6.17 -9.29 -21.81
N THR A 137 5.34 -8.97 -22.81
CA THR A 137 4.14 -8.14 -22.62
C THR A 137 3.19 -8.75 -21.60
N ASN A 138 2.87 -10.05 -21.71
CA ASN A 138 1.99 -10.72 -20.75
C ASN A 138 2.54 -10.68 -19.33
N ILE A 139 3.85 -10.91 -19.15
CA ILE A 139 4.51 -10.82 -17.83
C ILE A 139 4.40 -9.41 -17.26
N LEU A 140 4.63 -8.37 -18.06
CA LEU A 140 4.54 -6.98 -17.61
C LEU A 140 3.10 -6.59 -17.23
N CYS A 141 2.12 -7.00 -18.02
CA CYS A 141 0.69 -6.79 -17.71
C CYS A 141 0.29 -7.51 -16.42
N GLN A 142 0.71 -8.77 -16.26
CA GLN A 142 0.48 -9.55 -15.05
C GLN A 142 1.10 -8.86 -13.83
N ALA A 143 2.39 -8.49 -13.89
CA ALA A 143 3.08 -7.83 -12.79
C ALA A 143 2.45 -6.49 -12.42
N TYR A 144 2.00 -5.71 -13.41
CA TYR A 144 1.28 -4.46 -13.19
C TYR A 144 -0.04 -4.71 -12.44
N LEU A 145 -0.83 -5.67 -12.89
CA LEU A 145 -2.12 -6.01 -12.31
C LEU A 145 -1.96 -6.55 -10.88
N ASP A 146 -0.98 -7.41 -10.64
CA ASP A 146 -0.66 -7.95 -9.31
C ASP A 146 -0.29 -6.83 -8.34
N LEU A 147 0.49 -5.84 -8.80
CA LEU A 147 0.85 -4.67 -8.01
C LEU A 147 -0.36 -3.77 -7.74
N LEU A 148 -1.25 -3.57 -8.72
CA LEU A 148 -2.47 -2.79 -8.54
C LEU A 148 -3.42 -3.44 -7.52
N ILE A 149 -3.60 -4.76 -7.58
CA ILE A 149 -4.42 -5.51 -6.61
C ILE A 149 -3.81 -5.42 -5.20
N LEU A 150 -2.48 -5.51 -5.09
CA LEU A 150 -1.79 -5.31 -3.81
C LEU A 150 -2.08 -3.91 -3.23
N GLY A 151 -2.08 -2.88 -4.09
CA GLY A 151 -2.45 -1.51 -3.71
C GLY A 151 -3.87 -1.42 -3.17
N LEU A 152 -4.83 -2.07 -3.84
CA LEU A 152 -6.23 -2.11 -3.40
C LEU A 152 -6.41 -2.81 -2.04
N PHE A 153 -5.72 -3.92 -1.80
CA PHE A 153 -5.78 -4.59 -0.50
C PHE A 153 -5.12 -3.78 0.61
N SER A 154 -4.02 -3.09 0.30
CA SER A 154 -3.35 -2.20 1.25
C SER A 154 -4.26 -1.03 1.62
N LEU A 155 -4.96 -0.47 0.63
CA LEU A 155 -5.95 0.58 0.83
C LEU A 155 -7.13 0.11 1.68
N PHE A 156 -7.65 -1.09 1.41
CA PHE A 156 -8.72 -1.67 2.21
C PHE A 156 -8.28 -1.88 3.67
N ASN A 157 -7.06 -2.36 3.89
CA ASN A 157 -6.51 -2.51 5.23
C ASN A 157 -6.43 -1.16 5.96
N LEU A 158 -5.99 -0.09 5.28
CA LEU A 158 -5.99 1.27 5.85
C LEU A 158 -7.38 1.72 6.30
N VAL A 159 -8.42 1.45 5.51
CA VAL A 159 -9.81 1.77 5.89
C VAL A 159 -10.22 1.02 7.16
N VAL A 160 -9.93 -0.29 7.22
CA VAL A 160 -10.28 -1.12 8.39
C VAL A 160 -9.54 -0.64 9.65
N THR A 161 -8.25 -0.33 9.53
CA THR A 161 -7.45 0.21 10.65
C THR A 161 -8.04 1.52 11.15
N MET A 162 -8.33 2.46 10.25
CA MET A 162 -8.93 3.76 10.63
C MET A 162 -10.28 3.60 11.31
N LEU A 163 -11.15 2.70 10.83
CA LEU A 163 -12.43 2.42 11.47
C LEU A 163 -12.26 1.89 12.90
N ASN A 164 -11.27 1.02 13.12
CA ASN A 164 -10.95 0.51 14.45
C ASN A 164 -10.39 1.61 15.37
N ASP A 165 -9.52 2.48 14.86
CA ASP A 165 -8.94 3.58 15.62
C ASP A 165 -10.00 4.61 16.03
N VAL A 166 -10.93 4.95 15.13
CA VAL A 166 -12.11 5.77 15.44
C VAL A 166 -12.98 5.11 16.53
N TYR A 167 -13.27 3.80 16.39
CA TYR A 167 -14.05 3.07 17.39
C TYR A 167 -13.38 3.11 18.78
N HIS A 168 -12.06 2.93 18.82
CA HIS A 168 -11.29 3.00 20.06
C HIS A 168 -11.23 4.40 20.65
N ALA A 169 -11.12 5.44 19.82
CA ALA A 169 -11.14 6.83 20.27
C ALA A 169 -12.46 7.18 20.98
N VAL A 170 -13.60 6.84 20.37
CA VAL A 170 -14.93 7.05 20.99
C VAL A 170 -15.08 6.28 22.30
N LYS A 171 -14.56 5.04 22.36
CA LYS A 171 -14.62 4.23 23.59
C LYS A 171 -13.76 4.82 24.72
N ARG A 172 -12.64 5.49 24.41
CA ARG A 172 -11.79 6.18 25.40
C ARG A 172 -12.51 7.40 26.00
N GLU A 173 -13.26 8.15 25.19
CA GLU A 173 -14.03 9.30 25.66
C GLU A 173 -15.13 8.90 26.65
N LYS A 174 -15.79 7.75 26.46
CA LYS A 174 -16.80 7.24 27.41
C LYS A 174 -16.26 6.86 28.80
N LYS A 175 -14.94 6.73 28.97
CA LYS A 175 -14.30 6.32 30.23
C LYS A 175 -13.70 7.49 31.02
N LYS A 176 -13.80 8.72 30.51
CA LYS A 176 -13.45 9.95 31.23
C LYS A 176 -14.72 10.59 31.78
#